data_AF-A0A2I2Y5M0-F1
#
_entry.id   AF-A0A2I2Y5M0-F1
#
_cell.length_a   1.000
_cell.length_b   1.000
_cell.length_c   1.000
_cell.angle_alpha   90.00
_cell.angle_beta   90.00
_cell.angle_gamma   90.00
#
_symmetry.space_group_name_H-M   'P 1'
#
loop_
_entity.id
_entity.type
_entity.pdbx_description
1 polymer ?
#
loop_
_entity_poly.entity_id
_entity_poly.type
_entity_poly.pdbx_seq_one_letter_code
_entity_poly.pdbx_strand_id
1 'polypeptide(L)' 'IDALDRVVKPKMKRVKRFLEKREPKLNENIKNAILIKGGNANATVTQVLKDVYFKKRKETRDLLRTSRIKSEMLDDQ' A
#
# COMPACT_ATOMS: atom_id res chain seq x y z
N ILE A 1 20.99 -10.01 -23.62
CA ILE A 1 20.49 -8.68 -23.22
C ILE A 1 20.00 -8.84 -21.79
N ASP A 2 20.79 -8.38 -20.83
CA ASP A 2 20.43 -8.48 -19.40
C ASP A 2 19.14 -7.71 -19.14
N ALA A 3 18.27 -8.26 -18.28
CA ALA A 3 16.99 -7.66 -17.93
C ALA A 3 17.12 -6.23 -17.37
N LEU A 4 18.30 -5.89 -16.83
CA LEU A 4 18.65 -4.55 -16.31
C LEU A 4 18.75 -3.49 -17.41
N ASP A 5 19.05 -3.88 -18.65
CA ASP A 5 19.32 -2.96 -19.76
C ASP A 5 18.04 -2.36 -20.39
N ARG A 6 16.86 -2.94 -20.08
CA ARG A 6 15.54 -2.38 -20.43
C ARG A 6 14.96 -1.42 -19.39
N VAL A 7 15.55 -1.33 -18.20
CA VAL A 7 14.99 -0.50 -17.13
C VAL A 7 15.42 0.96 -17.31
N VAL A 8 14.58 1.72 -18.01
CA VAL A 8 14.80 3.16 -18.23
C VAL A 8 14.74 3.90 -16.89
N LYS A 9 15.90 4.34 -16.39
CA LYS A 9 15.98 5.14 -15.17
C LYS A 9 15.23 6.46 -15.35
N PRO A 10 14.31 6.82 -14.44
CA PRO A 10 13.53 8.04 -14.58
C PRO A 10 14.41 9.28 -14.47
N LYS A 11 14.24 10.23 -15.38
CA LYS A 11 15.03 11.48 -15.42
C LYS A 11 14.60 12.49 -14.35
N MET A 12 13.31 12.49 -13.98
CA MET A 12 12.72 13.48 -13.07
C MET A 12 13.03 13.21 -11.59
N LYS A 13 13.47 14.24 -10.86
CA LYS A 13 13.80 14.16 -9.41
C LYS A 13 12.66 13.63 -8.54
N ARG A 14 11.40 13.95 -8.87
CA ARG A 14 10.22 13.46 -8.12
C ARG A 14 10.08 11.94 -8.20
N VAL A 15 10.29 11.36 -9.38
CA VAL A 15 10.13 9.92 -9.61
C VAL A 15 11.29 9.14 -8.99
N LYS A 16 12.52 9.67 -9.08
CA LYS A 16 13.67 9.10 -8.37
C LYS A 16 13.42 8.96 -6.87
N ARG A 17 13.00 10.05 -6.19
CA ARG A 17 12.65 10.03 -4.76
C ARG A 17 11.54 9.03 -4.41
N PHE A 18 10.60 8.80 -5.32
CA PHE A 18 9.54 7.81 -5.12
C PHE A 18 10.07 6.37 -5.15
N LEU A 19 10.99 6.07 -6.07
CA LEU A 19 11.63 4.75 -6.16
C LEU A 19 12.60 4.52 -4.98
N GLU A 20 13.45 5.50 -4.65
CA GLU A 20 14.36 5.45 -3.48
C GLU A 20 13.62 5.21 -2.16
N LYS A 21 12.36 5.67 -2.05
CA LYS A 21 11.53 5.41 -0.87
C LYS A 21 11.00 3.97 -0.81
N ARG A 22 10.92 3.28 -1.94
CA ARG A 22 10.41 1.90 -2.08
C ARG A 22 11.51 0.84 -2.10
N GLU A 23 12.75 1.24 -2.38
CA GLU A 23 13.89 0.34 -2.33
C GLU A 23 14.13 -0.20 -0.91
N PRO A 24 14.63 -1.46 -0.80
CA PRO A 24 14.97 -2.05 0.49
C PRO A 24 16.10 -1.27 1.17
N LYS A 25 16.06 -1.16 2.49
CA LYS A 25 17.03 -0.43 3.31
C LYS A 25 17.46 -1.26 4.50
N LEU A 26 18.69 -1.05 4.98
CA LEU A 26 19.21 -1.72 6.17
C LEU A 26 18.44 -1.33 7.44
N ASN A 27 18.11 -0.04 7.58
CA ASN A 27 17.20 0.45 8.60
C ASN A 27 15.83 0.71 7.97
N GLU A 28 14.82 -0.05 8.40
CA GLU A 28 13.50 -0.02 7.79
C GLU A 28 12.77 1.30 8.07
N ASN A 29 12.02 1.81 7.09
CA ASN A 29 11.07 2.90 7.34
C ASN A 29 9.83 2.33 8.06
N ILE A 30 9.05 3.20 8.70
CA ILE A 30 7.79 2.79 9.32
C ILE A 30 6.84 2.23 8.25
N LYS A 31 6.26 1.06 8.54
CA LYS A 31 5.39 0.33 7.62
C LYS A 31 4.06 1.07 7.46
N ASN A 32 3.72 1.38 6.21
CA ASN A 32 2.42 1.98 5.88
C ASN A 32 1.36 0.88 5.83
N ALA A 33 0.20 1.14 6.44
CA ALA A 33 -0.92 0.20 6.42
C ALA A 33 -1.92 0.57 5.32
N ILE A 34 -2.57 -0.42 4.73
CA ILE A 34 -3.72 -0.23 3.85
C ILE A 34 -4.93 -0.89 4.51
N LEU A 35 -5.96 -0.08 4.80
CA LEU A 35 -7.23 -0.58 5.31
C LEU A 35 -8.23 -0.66 4.15
N ILE A 36 -8.87 -1.82 3.99
CA ILE A 36 -9.83 -2.06 2.91
C ILE A 36 -11.12 -2.61 3.50
N LYS A 37 -12.25 -2.00 3.15
CA LYS A 37 -13.57 -2.53 3.46
C LYS A 37 -13.99 -3.53 2.38
N GLY A 38 -14.19 -4.79 2.78
CA GLY A 38 -14.75 -5.83 1.91
C GLY A 38 -16.22 -5.61 1.55
N GLY A 39 -16.68 -6.28 0.49
CA GLY A 39 -18.05 -6.16 -0.04
C GLY A 39 -19.16 -6.44 0.97
N ASN A 40 -18.96 -7.47 1.81
CA ASN A 40 -19.97 -7.97 2.76
C ASN A 40 -19.67 -7.56 4.21
N ALA A 41 -19.00 -6.42 4.42
CA ALA A 41 -18.63 -5.97 5.77
C ALA A 41 -19.82 -5.35 6.53
N ASN A 42 -20.07 -5.81 7.75
CA ASN A 42 -21.12 -5.31 8.64
C ASN A 42 -20.79 -3.90 9.19
N ALA A 43 -21.78 -3.20 9.73
CA ALA A 43 -21.66 -1.88 10.33
C ALA A 43 -20.60 -1.84 11.46
N THR A 44 -20.57 -2.86 12.32
CA THR A 44 -19.56 -2.99 13.39
C THR A 44 -18.14 -3.03 12.84
N VAL A 45 -17.90 -3.79 11.76
CA VAL A 45 -16.59 -3.87 11.09
C VAL A 45 -16.20 -2.51 10.53
N THR A 46 -17.16 -1.79 9.94
CA THR A 46 -16.92 -0.43 9.43
C THR A 46 -16.54 0.54 10.54
N GLN A 47 -17.16 0.43 11.73
CA GLN A 47 -16.85 1.29 12.87
C GLN A 47 -15.44 1.00 13.41
N VAL A 48 -15.10 -0.26 13.60
CA VAL A 48 -13.75 -0.67 14.06
C VAL A 48 -12.67 -0.19 13.08
N LEU A 49 -12.91 -0.32 11.76
CA LEU A 49 -11.95 0.17 10.75
C LEU A 49 -11.73 1.68 10.84
N LYS A 50 -12.78 2.47 11.12
CA LYS A 50 -12.65 3.92 11.34
C LYS A 50 -11.83 4.23 12.58
N ASP A 51 -12.07 3.52 13.68
CA ASP A 51 -11.37 3.74 14.94
C ASP A 51 -9.86 3.43 14.80
N VAL A 52 -9.54 2.32 14.13
CA VAL A 52 -8.15 1.95 13.81
C VAL A 52 -7.50 2.98 12.88
N TYR A 53 -8.23 3.48 11.88
CA TYR A 53 -7.75 4.54 11.01
C TYR A 53 -7.39 5.81 11.79
N PHE A 54 -8.25 6.27 12.71
CA PHE A 54 -7.96 7.45 13.53
C PHE A 54 -6.68 7.32 14.33
N LYS A 55 -6.43 6.13 14.91
CA LYS A 55 -5.23 5.86 15.70
C LYS A 55 -3.95 5.81 14.86
N LYS A 56 -4.02 5.30 13.62
CA LYS A 56 -2.85 5.09 12.72
C LYS A 56 -2.78 6.09 11.56
N ARG A 57 -3.49 7.22 11.66
CA ARG A 57 -3.78 8.19 10.58
C ARG A 57 -2.56 8.70 9.79
N LYS A 58 -1.37 8.79 10.42
CA LYS A 58 -0.16 9.32 9.75
C LYS A 58 0.42 8.39 8.68
N GLU A 59 0.20 7.09 8.80
CA GLU A 59 0.86 6.04 8.00
C GLU A 59 -0.13 5.12 7.28
N THR A 60 -1.42 5.33 7.51
CA THR A 60 -2.48 4.50 6.92
C THR A 60 -3.05 5.16 5.69
N ARG A 61 -3.15 4.41 4.60
CA ARG A 61 -3.97 4.77 3.44
C ARG A 61 -5.27 4.00 3.54
N ASP A 62 -6.38 4.72 3.59
CA ASP A 62 -7.69 4.12 3.72
C ASP A 62 -8.40 4.07 2.35
N LEU A 63 -8.93 2.90 2.01
CA LEU A 63 -9.81 2.69 0.87
C LEU A 63 -11.19 2.26 1.40
N LEU A 64 -11.95 3.22 1.95
CA LEU A 64 -13.32 3.00 2.43
C LEU A 64 -14.35 2.74 1.31
N ARG A 65 -13.93 2.70 0.04
CA ARG A 65 -14.78 2.25 -1.06
C ARG A 65 -14.85 0.73 -1.05
N THR A 66 -16.07 0.20 -1.04
CA THR A 66 -16.40 -1.22 -1.21
C THR A 66 -15.56 -1.81 -2.33
N SER A 67 -14.52 -2.54 -1.98
CA SER A 67 -13.59 -3.13 -2.94
C SER A 67 -13.90 -4.62 -3.06
N ARG A 68 -14.19 -5.09 -4.27
CA ARG A 68 -14.33 -6.52 -4.58
C ARG A 68 -12.93 -7.10 -4.75
N ILE A 69 -12.28 -7.45 -3.65
CA ILE A 69 -10.97 -8.12 -3.67
C ILE A 69 -11.24 -9.57 -4.10
N LYS A 70 -10.70 -9.98 -5.26
CA LYS A 70 -10.61 -11.40 -5.61
C LYS A 70 -9.44 -12.00 -4.81
N SER A 71 -9.65 -13.16 -4.21
CA SER A 71 -8.63 -13.87 -3.42
C SER A 71 -7.37 -14.20 -4.23
N GLU A 72 -7.46 -14.21 -5.56
CA GLU A 72 -6.34 -14.40 -6.50
C GLU A 72 -5.19 -13.38 -6.32
N MET A 73 -5.45 -12.22 -5.69
CA MET A 73 -4.42 -11.20 -5.45
C MET A 73 -3.60 -11.43 -4.16
N LEU A 74 -3.82 -12.54 -3.43
CA LEU A 74 -3.13 -12.86 -2.18
C LEU A 74 -1.99 -13.89 -2.34
N ASP A 75 -1.84 -14.52 -3.51
CA ASP A 75 -0.87 -15.60 -3.75
C ASP A 75 0.40 -15.16 -4.50
N ASP A 76 0.77 -13.89 -4.41
CA ASP A 76 2.06 -13.36 -4.91
C ASP A 76 2.93 -12.85 -3.73
N GLN A 77 3.41 -13.78 -2.90
CA GLN A 77 4.49 -13.58 -1.92
C GLN A 77 5.46 -14.74 -1.99
#